data_AF-A0AAD2CID1-F1
#
_entry.id   AF-A0AAD2CID1-F1
#
_cell.length_a   1.000
_cell.length_b   1.000
_cell.length_c   1.000
_cell.angle_alpha   90.00
_cell.angle_beta   90.00
_cell.angle_gamma   90.00
#
_symmetry.space_group_name_H-M   'P 1'
#
loop_
_entity.id
_entity.type
_entity.pdbx_description
1 polymer ?
#
loop_
_entity_poly.entity_id
_entity_poly.type
_entity_poly.pdbx_seq_one_letter_code
_entity_poly.pdbx_strand_id
1 'polypeptide(L)'
;MIAAQNGLDLQCADIQNAFLTAPAIKKCYMVVAGPEFGDKEGKVFIVRRALYGLKESSAAFRSHLAETLEELGFWSSTADPDVWMRAAVKPDGEKYYEYILCYDDDILCMSMKAKEVMKGIGRVFKFKKGKIEPPESYLGASLRKKYLDGVDMWTMSSYDYVVVAVLEEDATE
;
A
#
# COMPACT_ATOMS: atom_id res chain seq x y z
N MET A 1 -12.96 -15.91 -2.39
CA MET A 1 -11.66 -15.23 -2.19
C MET A 1 -10.79 -16.11 -1.29
N ILE A 2 -9.53 -16.39 -1.66
CA ILE A 2 -8.67 -17.40 -1.00
C ILE A 2 -8.45 -17.13 0.49
N ALA A 3 -8.45 -15.86 0.91
CA ALA A 3 -8.29 -15.46 2.31
C ALA A 3 -9.43 -15.95 3.21
N ALA A 4 -10.70 -15.78 2.78
CA ALA A 4 -11.88 -16.25 3.52
C ALA A 4 -11.90 -17.77 3.68
N GLN A 5 -11.53 -18.48 2.61
CA GLN A 5 -11.50 -19.95 2.60
C GLN A 5 -10.46 -20.53 3.56
N ASN A 6 -9.43 -19.74 3.90
CA ASN A 6 -8.38 -20.12 4.85
C ASN A 6 -8.57 -19.53 6.26
N GLY A 7 -9.67 -18.80 6.52
CA GLY A 7 -9.91 -18.14 7.81
C GLY A 7 -8.90 -17.03 8.13
N LEU A 8 -8.35 -16.37 7.10
CA LEU A 8 -7.35 -15.31 7.27
C LEU A 8 -8.00 -13.95 7.49
N ASP A 9 -7.38 -13.15 8.35
CA ASP A 9 -7.77 -11.75 8.50
C ASP A 9 -7.20 -10.91 7.36
N LEU A 10 -8.03 -9.97 6.91
CA LEU A 10 -7.69 -8.96 5.91
C LEU A 10 -7.63 -7.61 6.62
N GLN A 11 -6.51 -6.92 6.49
CA GLN A 11 -6.32 -5.55 6.98
C GLN A 11 -5.71 -4.71 5.87
N CYS A 12 -6.22 -3.50 5.68
CA CYS A 12 -5.64 -2.51 4.78
C CYS A 12 -5.15 -1.29 5.56
N ALA A 13 -4.15 -0.61 5.00
CA ALA A 13 -3.76 0.73 5.43
C ALA A 13 -3.22 1.54 4.25
N ASP A 14 -3.43 2.85 4.32
CA ASP A 14 -2.90 3.86 3.40
C ASP A 14 -1.64 4.48 4.03
N ILE A 15 -0.51 4.46 3.33
CA ILE A 15 0.75 5.04 3.79
C ILE A 15 0.69 6.56 3.62
N GLN A 16 0.81 7.27 4.74
CA GLN A 16 0.92 8.71 4.73
C GLN A 16 2.29 9.15 4.20
N ASN A 17 2.28 10.00 3.17
CA ASN A 17 3.47 10.61 2.60
C ASN A 17 4.51 9.58 2.11
N ALA A 18 4.05 8.51 1.46
CA ALA A 18 4.86 7.38 1.02
C ALA A 18 6.23 7.78 0.46
N PHE A 19 6.29 8.67 -0.54
CA PHE A 19 7.57 9.06 -1.14
C PHE A 19 8.49 9.84 -0.19
N LEU A 20 7.95 10.63 0.74
CA LEU A 20 8.78 11.41 1.68
C LEU A 20 9.42 10.54 2.77
N THR A 21 8.95 9.30 2.94
CA THR A 21 9.56 8.36 3.89
C THR A 21 10.85 7.76 3.35
N ALA A 22 10.98 7.64 2.03
CA ALA A 22 12.13 7.02 1.40
C ALA A 22 13.30 8.02 1.18
N PRO A 23 14.55 7.60 1.47
CA PRO A 23 15.72 8.38 1.09
C PRO A 23 15.79 8.48 -0.44
N ALA A 24 16.21 9.65 -0.95
CA ALA A 24 16.41 9.80 -2.39
C ALA A 24 17.58 8.92 -2.87
N ILE A 25 17.36 8.08 -3.88
CA ILE A 25 18.40 7.19 -4.45
C ILE A 25 19.56 8.01 -5.03
N LYS A 26 19.27 9.20 -5.59
CA LYS A 26 20.27 10.12 -6.15
C LYS A 26 20.09 11.51 -5.58
N LYS A 27 21.19 12.30 -5.59
CA LYS A 27 21.12 13.74 -5.35
C LYS A 27 20.39 14.41 -6.51
N CYS A 28 19.07 14.58 -6.37
CA CYS A 28 18.30 15.39 -7.29
C CYS A 28 18.50 16.87 -6.94
N TYR A 29 19.17 17.60 -7.82
CA TYR A 29 19.19 19.05 -7.79
C TYR A 29 17.89 19.54 -8.42
N MET A 30 17.08 20.27 -7.65
CA MET A 30 15.87 20.89 -8.18
C MET A 30 16.19 22.29 -8.69
N VAL A 31 15.35 22.74 -9.62
CA VAL A 31 15.34 24.02 -10.33
C VAL A 31 15.80 25.18 -9.46
N VAL A 32 16.56 26.10 -10.06
CA VAL A 32 16.97 27.37 -9.47
C VAL A 32 15.78 28.02 -8.78
N ALA A 33 15.93 28.37 -7.50
CA ALA A 33 14.88 28.99 -6.70
C ALA A 33 14.29 30.20 -7.44
N GLY A 34 13.00 30.14 -7.73
CA GLY A 34 12.26 31.25 -8.33
C GLY A 34 12.08 32.42 -7.36
N PRO A 35 11.49 33.54 -7.83
CA PRO A 35 11.27 34.74 -7.03
C PRO A 35 10.39 34.50 -5.78
N GLU A 36 9.63 33.41 -5.76
CA GLU A 36 8.82 32.96 -4.63
C GLU A 36 9.64 32.64 -3.36
N PHE A 37 10.94 32.40 -3.50
CA PHE A 37 11.84 32.07 -2.39
C PHE A 37 12.60 33.27 -1.82
N GLY A 38 12.28 34.50 -2.25
CA GLY A 38 12.83 35.75 -1.72
C GLY A 38 14.36 35.74 -1.63
N ASP A 39 14.91 35.82 -0.41
CA ASP A 39 16.37 35.83 -0.14
C ASP A 39 17.15 34.60 -0.64
N LYS A 40 16.47 33.56 -1.10
CA LYS A 40 17.07 32.34 -1.66
C LYS A 40 16.92 32.24 -3.18
N GLU A 41 16.33 33.25 -3.84
CA GLU A 41 16.26 33.34 -5.29
C GLU A 41 17.65 33.13 -5.92
N GLY A 42 17.71 32.33 -6.99
CA GLY A 42 18.96 32.01 -7.67
C GLY A 42 19.79 30.87 -7.05
N LYS A 43 19.42 30.34 -5.88
CA LYS A 43 20.13 29.19 -5.25
C LYS A 43 19.57 27.86 -5.75
N VAL A 44 20.44 26.86 -5.83
CA VAL A 44 20.05 25.48 -6.20
C VAL A 44 19.64 24.72 -4.94
N PHE A 45 18.42 24.17 -4.93
CA PHE A 45 17.96 23.32 -3.84
C PHE A 45 18.29 21.85 -4.11
N ILE A 46 18.71 21.14 -3.07
CA ILE A 46 18.97 19.70 -3.12
C ILE A 46 17.82 18.98 -2.42
N VAL A 47 17.15 18.11 -3.16
CA VAL A 47 16.08 17.27 -2.62
C VAL A 47 16.70 16.05 -1.96
N ARG A 48 16.51 15.93 -0.63
CA ARG A 48 17.11 14.87 0.19
C ARG A 48 16.21 13.62 0.35
N ARG A 49 14.92 13.73 0.02
CA ARG A 49 13.89 12.68 0.15
C ARG A 49 13.09 12.60 -1.14
N ALA A 50 12.57 11.43 -1.48
CA ALA A 50 11.77 11.28 -2.69
C ALA A 50 10.56 12.24 -2.67
N LEU A 51 10.45 13.07 -3.71
CA LEU A 51 9.43 14.10 -3.85
C LEU A 51 8.42 13.67 -4.92
N TYR A 52 7.13 13.88 -4.67
CA TYR A 52 6.07 13.64 -5.65
C TYR A 52 6.40 14.36 -6.97
N GLY A 53 6.21 13.67 -8.10
CA GLY A 53 6.46 14.21 -9.45
C GLY A 53 7.86 13.95 -10.02
N LEU A 54 8.82 13.46 -9.22
CA LEU A 54 10.10 12.98 -9.76
C LEU A 54 9.98 11.53 -10.21
N LYS A 55 10.45 11.23 -11.44
CA LYS A 55 10.45 9.87 -12.03
C LYS A 55 11.13 8.81 -11.16
N GLU A 56 12.12 9.21 -10.37
CA GLU A 56 12.90 8.31 -9.52
C GLU A 56 12.28 8.09 -8.12
N SER A 57 11.28 8.89 -7.73
CA SER A 57 10.68 8.81 -6.38
C SER A 57 9.92 7.52 -6.13
N SER A 58 9.18 7.03 -7.14
CA SER A 58 8.44 5.78 -7.03
C SER A 58 9.38 4.57 -6.89
N ALA A 59 10.48 4.56 -7.64
CA ALA A 59 11.51 3.53 -7.51
C ALA A 59 12.17 3.56 -6.12
N ALA A 60 12.50 4.75 -5.60
CA ALA A 60 13.08 4.90 -4.26
C ALA A 60 12.17 4.36 -3.15
N PHE A 61 10.88 4.68 -3.24
CA PHE A 61 9.90 4.18 -2.29
C PHE A 61 9.72 2.66 -2.40
N ARG A 62 9.57 2.12 -3.61
CA ARG A 62 9.41 0.67 -3.83
C ARG A 62 10.63 -0.12 -3.33
N SER A 63 11.85 0.37 -3.54
CA SER A 63 13.05 -0.26 -2.99
C SER A 63 13.07 -0.23 -1.46
N HIS A 64 12.72 0.90 -0.84
CA HIS A 64 12.71 0.99 0.62
C HIS A 64 11.61 0.11 1.26
N LEU A 65 10.45 0.02 0.60
CA LEU A 65 9.37 -0.88 1.00
C LEU A 65 9.78 -2.35 0.86
N ALA A 66 10.45 -2.70 -0.24
CA ALA A 66 10.98 -4.04 -0.48
C ALA A 66 11.97 -4.46 0.63
N GLU A 67 12.95 -3.62 0.96
CA GLU A 67 13.90 -3.88 2.05
C GLU A 67 13.17 -4.13 3.38
N THR A 68 12.16 -3.32 3.70
CA THR A 68 11.38 -3.48 4.94
C THR A 68 10.61 -4.80 4.96
N LEU A 69 10.05 -5.22 3.81
CA LEU A 69 9.29 -6.47 3.71
C LEU A 69 10.22 -7.70 3.75
N GLU A 70 11.40 -7.61 3.15
CA GLU A 70 12.45 -8.63 3.24
C GLU A 70 12.97 -8.78 4.67
N GLU A 71 13.16 -7.68 5.42
CA GLU A 71 13.50 -7.71 6.85
C GLU A 71 12.40 -8.38 7.71
N LEU A 72 11.14 -8.22 7.30
CA LEU A 72 10.01 -8.93 7.90
C LEU A 72 9.93 -10.41 7.44
N GLY A 73 10.81 -10.86 6.56
CA GLY A 73 10.89 -12.23 6.07
C GLY A 73 9.91 -12.58 4.95
N PHE A 74 9.34 -11.57 4.28
CA PHE A 74 8.56 -11.78 3.07
C PHE A 74 9.48 -11.81 1.85
N TRP A 75 9.05 -12.52 0.80
CA TRP A 75 9.71 -12.46 -0.50
C TRP A 75 8.71 -12.11 -1.59
N SER A 76 9.18 -11.43 -2.63
CA SER A 76 8.36 -10.99 -3.76
C SER A 76 8.00 -12.17 -4.67
N SER A 77 6.79 -12.16 -5.23
CA SER A 77 6.30 -13.12 -6.19
C SER A 77 6.94 -12.91 -7.56
N THR A 78 7.31 -13.99 -8.23
CA THR A 78 7.82 -13.93 -9.61
C THR A 78 6.74 -13.48 -10.62
N ALA A 79 5.47 -13.74 -10.31
CA ALA A 79 4.35 -13.38 -11.20
C ALA A 79 3.95 -11.91 -11.08
N ASP A 80 4.09 -11.33 -9.89
CA ASP A 80 3.76 -9.94 -9.61
C ASP A 80 4.70 -9.40 -8.51
N PRO A 81 5.63 -8.49 -8.85
CA PRO A 81 6.58 -7.93 -7.90
C PRO A 81 5.94 -7.21 -6.70
N ASP A 82 4.68 -6.78 -6.84
CA ASP A 82 3.91 -6.09 -5.81
C ASP A 82 3.18 -7.04 -4.85
N VAL A 83 3.22 -8.34 -5.13
CA VAL A 83 2.72 -9.40 -4.25
C VAL A 83 3.87 -10.03 -3.48
N TRP A 84 3.82 -9.87 -2.17
CA TRP A 84 4.79 -10.42 -1.23
C TRP A 84 4.17 -11.60 -0.48
N MET A 85 4.93 -12.66 -0.28
CA MET A 85 4.44 -13.87 0.37
C MET A 85 5.42 -14.42 1.41
N ARG A 86 4.89 -15.08 2.43
CA ARG A 86 5.65 -15.75 3.48
C ARG A 86 4.93 -17.01 3.95
N ALA A 87 5.66 -18.11 4.16
CA ALA A 87 5.08 -19.32 4.72
C ALA A 87 4.84 -19.15 6.23
N ALA A 88 3.65 -19.51 6.69
CA ALA A 88 3.24 -19.45 8.08
C ALA A 88 2.49 -20.73 8.49
N VAL A 89 2.33 -20.91 9.80
CA VAL A 89 1.62 -22.06 10.37
C VAL A 89 0.51 -21.54 11.26
N LYS A 90 -0.70 -22.04 11.04
CA LYS A 90 -1.88 -21.72 11.85
C LYS A 90 -1.74 -22.34 13.24
N PRO A 91 -2.50 -21.87 14.25
CA PRO A 91 -2.46 -22.45 15.60
C PRO A 91 -2.82 -23.95 15.65
N ASP A 92 -3.59 -24.45 14.67
CA ASP A 92 -3.97 -25.85 14.50
C ASP A 92 -2.88 -26.71 13.84
N GLY A 93 -1.75 -26.10 13.43
CA GLY A 93 -0.64 -26.77 12.75
C GLY A 93 -0.76 -26.80 11.22
N GLU A 94 -1.83 -26.28 10.62
CA GLU A 94 -1.99 -26.21 9.18
C GLU A 94 -1.05 -25.17 8.57
N LYS A 95 -0.32 -25.55 7.52
CA LYS A 95 0.57 -24.63 6.80
C LYS A 95 -0.26 -23.75 5.87
N TYR A 96 0.01 -22.45 5.89
CA TYR A 96 -0.60 -21.48 4.99
C TYR A 96 0.42 -20.45 4.53
N TYR A 97 0.04 -19.61 3.58
CA TYR A 97 0.84 -18.47 3.16
C TYR A 97 0.19 -17.17 3.59
N GLU A 98 0.99 -16.28 4.16
CA GLU A 98 0.65 -14.88 4.36
C GLU A 98 0.98 -14.12 3.08
N TYR A 99 0.14 -13.14 2.76
CA TYR A 99 0.32 -12.30 1.59
C TYR A 99 0.23 -10.83 1.95
N ILE A 100 1.05 -10.02 1.30
CA ILE A 100 0.96 -8.56 1.33
C ILE A 100 0.90 -8.09 -0.11
N LEU A 101 -0.11 -7.29 -0.44
CA LEU A 101 -0.24 -6.62 -1.72
C LEU A 101 0.04 -5.14 -1.51
N CYS A 102 0.98 -4.61 -2.27
CA CYS A 102 1.38 -3.21 -2.21
C CYS A 102 1.00 -2.53 -3.52
N TYR A 103 0.12 -1.54 -3.49
CA TYR A 103 -0.23 -0.75 -4.66
C TYR A 103 -0.06 0.73 -4.35
N ASP A 104 1.00 1.33 -4.87
CA ASP A 104 1.42 2.69 -4.54
C ASP A 104 1.42 2.95 -3.02
N ASP A 105 0.48 3.75 -2.52
CA ASP A 105 0.38 4.11 -1.10
C ASP A 105 -0.50 3.11 -0.30
N ASP A 106 -1.25 2.24 -0.98
CA ASP A 106 -2.15 1.26 -0.36
C ASP A 106 -1.45 -0.08 -0.07
N ILE A 107 -1.58 -0.56 1.17
CA ILE A 107 -1.11 -1.90 1.58
C ILE A 107 -2.29 -2.74 2.04
N LEU A 108 -2.39 -3.95 1.50
CA LEU A 108 -3.34 -4.97 1.91
C LEU A 108 -2.61 -6.20 2.44
N CYS A 109 -2.86 -6.56 3.69
CA CYS A 109 -2.26 -7.72 4.34
C CYS A 109 -3.31 -8.82 4.58
N MET A 110 -2.97 -10.04 4.18
CA MET A 110 -3.72 -11.27 4.39
C MET A 110 -2.92 -12.21 5.29
N SER A 111 -3.33 -12.35 6.55
CA SER A 111 -2.67 -13.19 7.55
C SER A 111 -3.60 -13.43 8.73
N MET A 112 -3.44 -14.52 9.48
CA MET A 112 -4.12 -14.67 10.78
C MET A 112 -3.63 -13.63 11.82
N LYS A 113 -2.46 -13.04 11.59
CA LYS A 113 -1.86 -12.01 12.44
C LYS A 113 -1.65 -10.71 11.65
N ALA A 114 -2.56 -10.41 10.72
CA ALA A 114 -2.45 -9.24 9.83
C ALA A 114 -2.18 -7.93 10.59
N LYS A 115 -2.82 -7.71 11.75
CA LYS A 115 -2.56 -6.52 12.57
C LYS A 115 -1.13 -6.43 13.11
N GLU A 116 -0.50 -7.56 13.45
CA GLU A 116 0.90 -7.57 13.92
C GLU A 116 1.87 -7.27 12.79
N VAL A 117 1.63 -7.87 11.61
CA VAL A 117 2.39 -7.61 10.39
C VAL A 117 2.28 -6.13 10.01
N MET A 118 1.06 -5.60 9.95
CA MET A 118 0.82 -4.18 9.66
C MET A 118 1.46 -3.26 10.70
N LYS A 119 1.46 -3.61 11.99
CA LYS A 119 2.22 -2.86 13.01
C LYS A 119 3.72 -2.88 12.78
N GLY A 120 4.28 -3.97 12.26
CA GLY A 120 5.69 -4.07 11.87
C GLY A 120 6.04 -3.06 10.78
N ILE A 121 5.25 -3.05 9.70
CA ILE A 121 5.35 -2.07 8.61
C ILE A 121 5.16 -0.64 9.15
N GLY A 122 4.21 -0.47 10.07
CA GLY A 122 3.88 0.78 10.75
C GLY A 122 4.99 1.41 11.58
N ARG A 123 6.09 0.68 11.84
CA ARG A 123 7.29 1.22 12.52
C ARG A 123 8.17 2.02 11.57
N VAL A 124 8.18 1.65 10.29
CA VAL A 124 8.97 2.30 9.23
C VAL A 124 8.11 3.31 8.49
N PHE A 125 6.89 2.91 8.13
CA PHE A 125 5.93 3.73 7.38
C PHE A 125 4.82 4.22 8.28
N LYS A 126 4.50 5.51 8.20
CA LYS A 126 3.39 6.07 8.97
C LYS A 126 2.09 5.88 8.20
N PHE A 127 1.10 5.20 8.79
CA PHE A 127 -0.22 5.10 8.16
C PHE A 127 -1.05 6.36 8.35
N LYS A 128 -1.83 6.71 7.33
CA LYS A 128 -2.75 7.84 7.36
C LYS A 128 -3.80 7.65 8.45
N LYS A 129 -3.90 8.65 9.33
CA LYS A 129 -4.75 8.62 10.54
C LYS A 129 -4.46 7.43 11.47
N GLY A 130 -3.35 6.70 11.29
CA GLY A 130 -3.01 5.50 12.07
C GLY A 130 -4.01 4.35 11.93
N LYS A 131 -4.84 4.36 10.88
CA LYS A 131 -5.90 3.37 10.68
C LYS A 131 -5.34 2.09 10.05
N ILE A 132 -5.51 0.99 10.76
CA ILE A 132 -5.36 -0.38 10.25
C ILE A 132 -6.73 -1.00 10.43
N GLU A 133 -7.50 -1.08 9.35
CA GLU A 133 -8.91 -1.47 9.38
C GLU A 133 -9.15 -2.56 8.33
N PRO A 134 -10.16 -3.42 8.51
CA PRO A 134 -10.60 -4.29 7.43
C PRO A 134 -10.99 -3.46 6.20
N PRO A 135 -10.65 -3.87 4.98
CA PRO A 135 -10.94 -3.09 3.79
C PRO A 135 -12.45 -3.04 3.51
N GLU A 136 -13.01 -1.83 3.38
CA GLU A 136 -14.35 -1.58 2.83
C GLU A 136 -14.28 -1.32 1.31
N SER A 137 -13.15 -0.79 0.85
CA SER A 137 -12.84 -0.56 -0.56
C SER A 137 -11.34 -0.76 -0.80
N TYR A 138 -10.97 -1.35 -1.94
CA TYR A 138 -9.58 -1.46 -2.39
C TYR A 138 -9.55 -1.28 -3.91
N LEU A 139 -8.73 -0.35 -4.41
CA LEU A 139 -8.62 -0.01 -5.84
C LEU A 139 -9.98 0.28 -6.52
N GLY A 140 -10.87 0.99 -5.82
CA GLY A 140 -12.21 1.35 -6.33
C GLY A 140 -13.23 0.20 -6.29
N ALA A 141 -12.83 -1.02 -5.95
CA ALA A 141 -13.76 -2.12 -5.72
C ALA A 141 -14.22 -2.15 -4.26
N SER A 142 -15.53 -2.26 -4.03
CA SER A 142 -16.07 -2.41 -2.68
C SER A 142 -15.89 -3.84 -2.20
N LEU A 143 -15.30 -3.98 -1.02
CA LEU A 143 -15.05 -5.24 -0.34
C LEU A 143 -16.03 -5.39 0.82
N ARG A 144 -16.81 -6.47 0.81
CA ARG A 144 -17.78 -6.77 1.87
C ARG A 144 -17.67 -8.22 2.31
N LYS A 145 -17.69 -8.45 3.64
CA LYS A 145 -17.95 -9.78 4.19
C LYS A 145 -19.42 -10.12 4.00
N LYS A 146 -19.70 -11.27 3.41
CA LYS A 146 -21.03 -11.88 3.34
C LYS A 146 -20.95 -13.29 3.91
N TYR A 147 -21.93 -13.64 4.73
CA TYR A 147 -22.14 -14.99 5.18
C TYR A 147 -22.90 -15.77 4.10
N LEU A 148 -22.30 -16.82 3.57
CA LEU A 148 -22.93 -17.68 2.55
C LEU A 148 -22.62 -19.14 2.88
N ASP A 149 -23.65 -19.98 2.89
CA ASP A 149 -23.55 -21.43 3.09
C ASP A 149 -22.73 -21.86 4.34
N GLY A 150 -22.89 -21.12 5.43
CA GLY A 150 -22.22 -21.45 6.70
C GLY A 150 -20.83 -20.84 6.87
N VAL A 151 -20.30 -20.16 5.85
CA VAL A 151 -18.91 -19.64 5.80
C VAL A 151 -18.91 -18.13 5.58
N ASP A 152 -18.06 -17.42 6.32
CA ASP A 152 -17.78 -16.01 6.07
C ASP A 152 -16.92 -15.86 4.81
N MET A 153 -17.46 -15.19 3.79
CA MET A 153 -16.76 -14.95 2.52
C MET A 153 -16.56 -13.46 2.26
N TRP A 154 -15.38 -13.10 1.74
CA TRP A 154 -15.15 -11.77 1.19
C TRP A 154 -15.66 -11.72 -0.25
N THR A 155 -16.53 -10.74 -0.50
CA THR A 155 -17.10 -10.43 -1.82
C THR A 155 -16.54 -9.12 -2.32
N MET A 156 -16.25 -9.06 -3.62
CA MET A 156 -15.77 -7.88 -4.30
C MET A 156 -16.84 -7.43 -5.30
N SER A 157 -17.17 -6.15 -5.30
CA SER A 157 -18.16 -5.54 -6.18
C SER A 157 -17.55 -4.34 -6.88
N SER A 158 -17.70 -4.26 -8.21
CA SER A 158 -17.32 -3.09 -9.01
C SER A 158 -18.45 -2.06 -9.13
N TYR A 159 -19.59 -2.27 -8.46
CA TYR A 159 -20.77 -1.40 -8.56
C TYR A 159 -20.45 0.07 -8.31
N ASP A 160 -19.73 0.39 -7.23
CA ASP A 160 -19.39 1.77 -6.90
C ASP A 160 -18.46 2.40 -7.94
N TYR A 161 -17.52 1.62 -8.48
CA TYR A 161 -16.64 2.05 -9.58
C TYR A 161 -17.42 2.41 -10.84
N VAL A 162 -18.39 1.57 -11.25
CA VAL A 162 -19.21 1.81 -12.45
C VAL A 162 -20.13 3.02 -12.26
N VAL A 163 -20.72 3.16 -11.07
CA VAL A 163 -21.61 4.29 -10.78
C VAL A 163 -20.85 5.61 -10.78
N VAL A 164 -19.67 5.67 -10.16
CA VAL A 164 -18.83 6.88 -10.18
C VAL A 164 -18.38 7.20 -11.60
N ALA A 165 -17.95 6.21 -12.38
CA ALA A 165 -17.53 6.42 -13.76
C ALA A 165 -18.64 7.00 -14.66
N VAL A 166 -19.88 6.52 -14.50
CA VAL A 166 -21.04 7.03 -15.26
C VAL A 166 -21.42 8.45 -14.81
N LEU A 167 -21.38 8.73 -13.51
CA LEU A 167 -21.70 10.07 -12.98
C LEU A 167 -20.65 11.13 -13.38
N GLU A 168 -19.38 10.74 -13.55
CA GLU A 168 -18.33 11.65 -14.02
C GLU A 168 -18.47 11.99 -15.51
N GLU A 169 -18.95 11.07 -16.36
CA GLU A 169 -19.29 11.36 -17.76
C GLU A 169 -20.44 12.37 -17.85
N ASP A 170 -21.53 12.14 -17.10
CA ASP A 170 -22.71 13.01 -17.11
C ASP A 170 -22.46 14.42 -16.53
N ALA A 171 -21.41 14.59 -15.72
CA ALA A 171 -21.03 15.89 -15.15
C ALA A 171 -20.16 16.75 -16.10
N THR A 172 -19.76 16.20 -17.25
CA THR A 172 -18.93 16.88 -18.25
C THR A 172 -19.70 17.37 -19.49
N GLU A 173 -21.03 17.25 -19.51
CA GLU A 173 -21.92 17.88 -20.51
C GLU A 173 -22.52 19.23 -20.05
#